data_AF-A0AAV0I4W2-F1
#
_entry.id   AF-A0AAV0I4W2-F1
#
_cell.length_a   1.000
_cell.length_b   1.000
_cell.length_c   1.000
_cell.angle_alpha   90.00
_cell.angle_beta   90.00
_cell.angle_gamma   90.00
#
_symmetry.space_group_name_H-M   'P 1'
#
loop_
_entity.id
_entity.type
_entity.pdbx_description
1 polymer ?
#
loop_
_entity_poly.entity_id
_entity_poly.type
_entity_poly.pdbx_seq_one_letter_code
_entity_poly.pdbx_strand_id
1 'polypeptide(L)'
;LGLEVDGLAEQQAYFRGRKLHGVAIPIPSGYSGFVLGKKSIGKRKVSDVNSNCWEPSAKFENITYWNHDTIPSQDDTFIRSLHWLSVAEALHKPVTMEDLASTPIPKE
;
A
#
# COMPACT_ATOMS: atom_id res chain seq x y z
N LEU A 1 28.39 6.44 -0.38
CA LEU A 1 27.82 6.59 0.99
C LEU A 1 26.39 7.04 0.78
N GLY A 2 25.43 6.12 0.89
CA GLY A 2 24.02 6.44 0.66
C GLY A 2 23.50 7.33 1.78
N LEU A 3 22.77 8.38 1.43
CA LEU A 3 21.96 9.11 2.41
C LEU A 3 20.82 8.17 2.82
N GLU A 4 20.75 7.84 4.10
CA GLU A 4 19.59 7.16 4.66
C GLU A 4 18.48 8.18 4.83
N VAL A 5 17.31 7.87 4.29
CA VAL A 5 16.12 8.70 4.42
C VAL A 5 15.14 7.92 5.25
N ASP A 6 14.90 8.39 6.48
CA ASP A 6 14.04 7.71 7.45
C ASP A 6 14.41 6.23 7.69
N GLY A 7 15.71 5.91 7.60
CA GLY A 7 16.24 4.55 7.75
C GLY A 7 16.15 3.67 6.48
N LEU A 8 15.66 4.21 5.36
CA LEU A 8 15.64 3.53 4.07
C LEU A 8 16.74 4.06 3.15
N ALA A 9 17.37 3.17 2.39
CA ALA A 9 18.47 3.53 1.50
C ALA A 9 17.97 4.27 0.25
N GLU A 10 18.52 5.45 -0.01
CA GLU A 10 18.30 6.19 -1.26
C GLU A 10 18.84 5.41 -2.47
N GLN A 11 18.05 5.38 -3.54
CA GLN A 11 18.39 4.83 -4.85
C GLN A 11 18.35 5.93 -5.91
N GLN A 12 19.09 5.74 -7.00
CA GLN A 12 19.11 6.67 -8.12
C GLN A 12 18.88 5.95 -9.45
N ALA A 13 18.06 6.54 -10.31
CA ALA A 13 17.80 6.06 -11.66
C ALA A 13 17.64 7.24 -12.62
N TYR A 14 17.60 6.96 -13.92
CA TYR A 14 17.32 7.95 -14.95
C TYR A 14 16.22 7.43 -15.86
N PHE A 15 15.19 8.26 -16.08
CA PHE A 15 14.12 7.93 -17.01
C PHE A 15 13.92 9.08 -17.99
N ARG A 16 14.03 8.76 -19.29
CA ARG A 16 13.93 9.75 -20.39
C ARG A 16 14.87 10.97 -20.19
N GLY A 17 16.09 10.70 -19.71
CA GLY A 17 17.11 11.73 -19.47
C GLY A 17 16.90 12.58 -18.21
N ARG A 18 15.92 12.27 -17.35
CA ARG A 18 15.71 12.95 -16.06
C ARG A 18 16.18 12.05 -14.92
N LYS A 19 16.91 12.63 -13.97
CA LYS A 19 17.29 11.93 -12.73
C LYS A 19 16.03 11.59 -11.95
N LEU A 20 16.08 10.51 -11.19
CA LEU A 20 15.06 10.09 -10.24
C LEU A 20 15.75 9.73 -8.93
N HIS A 21 15.15 10.13 -7.82
CA HIS A 21 15.49 9.72 -6.48
C HIS A 21 14.45 8.70 -6.00
N GLY A 22 14.91 7.56 -5.51
CA GLY A 22 14.05 6.44 -5.16
C GLY A 22 14.28 5.94 -3.75
N VAL A 23 13.24 5.40 -3.14
CA VAL A 23 13.33 4.67 -1.87
C VAL A 23 12.50 3.39 -1.99
N ALA A 24 13.06 2.25 -1.56
CA ALA A 24 12.34 1.00 -1.47
C ALA A 24 11.51 0.97 -0.18
N ILE A 25 10.20 1.05 -0.32
CA ILE A 25 9.25 1.08 0.79
C ILE A 25 8.72 -0.34 1.01
N PRO A 26 8.92 -0.93 2.19
CA PRO A 26 8.33 -2.22 2.51
C PRO A 26 6.81 -2.10 2.66
N ILE A 27 6.09 -3.16 2.27
CA ILE A 27 4.66 -3.25 2.55
C ILE A 27 4.46 -3.36 4.08
N PRO A 28 3.51 -2.60 4.68
CA PRO A 28 3.29 -2.64 6.11
C PRO A 28 3.01 -4.05 6.64
N SER A 29 3.47 -4.31 7.87
CA SER A 29 3.25 -5.60 8.54
C SER A 29 1.78 -5.99 8.55
N GLY A 30 1.48 -7.26 8.33
CA GLY A 30 0.12 -7.78 8.20
C GLY A 30 -0.51 -7.62 6.81
N TYR A 31 0.15 -6.93 5.87
CA TYR A 31 -0.32 -6.74 4.50
C TYR A 31 0.55 -7.46 3.47
N SER A 32 0.05 -7.60 2.25
CA SER A 32 0.77 -8.16 1.10
C SER A 32 0.40 -7.43 -0.18
N GLY A 33 1.40 -7.14 -1.01
CA GLY A 33 1.19 -6.52 -2.30
C GLY A 33 0.87 -7.55 -3.38
N PHE A 34 -0.15 -7.27 -4.20
CA PHE A 34 -0.49 -8.09 -5.37
C PHE A 34 -0.71 -7.22 -6.60
N VAL A 35 -0.30 -7.72 -7.76
CA VAL A 35 -0.69 -7.18 -9.06
C VAL A 35 -1.88 -7.99 -9.56
N LEU A 36 -3.01 -7.34 -9.80
CA LEU A 36 -4.24 -7.98 -10.28
C LEU A 36 -4.42 -7.69 -11.77
N GLY A 37 -4.77 -8.72 -12.55
CA GLY A 37 -5.11 -8.61 -13.97
C GLY A 37 -6.49 -9.20 -14.26
N LYS A 38 -7.17 -8.67 -15.29
CA LYS A 38 -8.43 -9.26 -15.75
C LYS A 38 -8.13 -10.55 -16.51
N LYS A 39 -8.85 -11.62 -16.17
CA LYS A 39 -8.72 -12.91 -16.85
C LYS A 39 -9.13 -12.76 -18.32
N SER A 40 -8.19 -12.90 -19.24
CA SER A 40 -8.52 -12.96 -20.67
C SER A 40 -9.23 -14.28 -20.94
N ILE A 41 -10.56 -14.26 -21.05
CA ILE A 41 -11.30 -15.44 -21.52
C ILE A 41 -10.96 -15.59 -23.00
N GLY A 42 -9.93 -16.38 -23.29
CA GLY A 42 -9.63 -16.79 -24.66
C GLY A 42 -10.90 -17.34 -25.30
N LYS A 43 -11.30 -16.78 -26.45
CA LYS A 43 -12.50 -17.09 -27.25
C LYS A 43 -12.99 -18.53 -27.05
N ARG A 44 -13.85 -18.77 -26.05
CA ARG A 44 -14.57 -20.05 -25.95
C ARG A 44 -15.83 -19.87 -25.11
N LYS A 45 -16.92 -20.10 -25.83
CA LYS A 45 -18.30 -20.36 -25.42
C LYS A 45 -19.14 -19.15 -24.99
N VAL A 46 -20.14 -18.93 -25.84
CA VAL A 46 -21.36 -18.14 -25.62
C VAL A 46 -22.13 -18.78 -24.47
N SER A 47 -21.88 -18.30 -23.25
CA SER A 47 -22.80 -18.27 -22.11
C SER A 47 -22.01 -18.02 -20.84
N ASP A 48 -21.69 -16.77 -20.50
CA ASP A 48 -21.59 -16.42 -19.09
C ASP A 48 -21.75 -14.93 -18.86
N VAL A 49 -22.56 -14.58 -17.88
CA VAL A 49 -22.92 -13.22 -17.53
C VAL A 49 -21.70 -12.56 -16.87
N ASN A 50 -21.12 -11.57 -17.55
CA ASN A 50 -20.13 -10.63 -17.00
C ASN A 50 -18.91 -11.25 -16.30
N SER A 51 -17.91 -11.67 -17.07
CA SER A 51 -16.61 -12.15 -16.56
C SER A 51 -15.71 -11.04 -15.98
N ASN A 52 -16.19 -10.32 -14.97
CA ASN A 52 -15.39 -9.41 -14.15
C ASN A 52 -14.53 -10.17 -13.12
N CYS A 53 -13.86 -11.23 -13.58
CA CYS A 53 -12.94 -12.03 -12.78
C CYS A 53 -11.54 -11.41 -12.86
N TRP A 54 -11.01 -10.99 -11.70
CA TRP A 54 -9.64 -10.53 -11.53
C TRP A 54 -8.82 -11.63 -10.86
N GLU A 55 -7.60 -11.85 -11.34
CA GLU A 55 -6.68 -12.85 -10.79
C GLU A 55 -5.33 -12.20 -10.46
N PRO A 56 -4.65 -12.65 -9.40
CA PRO A 56 -3.31 -12.18 -9.07
C PRO A 56 -2.30 -12.72 -10.10
N SER A 57 -1.53 -11.83 -10.71
CA SER A 57 -0.44 -12.17 -11.63
C SER A 57 0.92 -12.15 -10.96
N ALA A 58 1.08 -11.39 -9.87
CA ALA A 58 2.32 -11.32 -9.10
C ALA A 58 2.04 -10.92 -7.64
N LYS A 59 2.97 -11.28 -6.76
CA LYS A 59 3.06 -10.83 -5.37
C LYS A 59 4.35 -10.02 -5.19
N PHE A 60 4.31 -8.98 -4.37
CA PHE A 60 5.48 -8.19 -4.02
C PHE A 60 5.47 -7.80 -2.54
N GLU A 61 6.67 -7.56 -2.00
CA GLU A 61 6.90 -7.22 -0.60
C GLU A 61 7.40 -5.78 -0.41
N ASN A 62 7.88 -5.16 -1.48
CA ASN A 62 8.39 -3.78 -1.48
C ASN A 62 7.91 -3.05 -2.74
N ILE A 63 7.73 -1.73 -2.63
CA ILE A 63 7.49 -0.82 -3.76
C ILE A 63 8.60 0.23 -3.75
N THR A 64 9.32 0.38 -4.87
CA THR A 64 10.22 1.54 -5.01
C THR A 64 9.43 2.74 -5.48
N TYR A 65 9.33 3.75 -4.62
CA TYR A 65 8.76 5.05 -4.98
C TYR A 65 9.86 5.93 -5.56
N TRP A 66 9.62 6.49 -6.75
CA TRP A 66 10.55 7.34 -7.48
C TRP A 66 10.00 8.75 -7.61
N ASN A 67 10.83 9.74 -7.30
CA ASN A 67 10.51 11.16 -7.42
C ASN A 67 11.55 11.84 -8.32
N HIS A 68 11.15 12.90 -9.04
CA HIS A 68 11.95 13.45 -10.14
C HIS A 68 13.14 14.29 -9.68
N ASP A 69 13.01 15.06 -8.61
CA ASP A 69 14.08 16.00 -8.22
C ASP A 69 14.30 16.11 -6.71
N THR A 70 13.36 15.63 -5.90
CA THR A 70 13.46 15.62 -4.45
C THR A 70 13.66 14.20 -3.94
N ILE A 71 14.48 14.08 -2.91
CA ILE A 71 14.60 12.83 -2.16
C ILE A 71 13.22 12.50 -1.57
N PRO A 72 12.68 11.27 -1.77
CA PRO A 72 11.44 10.86 -1.16
C PRO A 72 11.43 11.06 0.36
N SER A 73 10.30 11.44 0.96
CA SER A 73 10.17 11.69 2.40
C SER A 73 8.86 11.13 2.96
N GLN A 74 8.74 10.99 4.28
CA GLN A 74 7.47 10.58 4.91
C GLN A 74 6.28 11.48 4.57
N ASP A 75 6.50 12.72 4.13
CA ASP A 75 5.44 13.67 3.80
C ASP A 75 4.88 13.48 2.39
N ASP A 76 5.53 12.67 1.54
CA ASP A 76 5.04 12.41 0.19
C ASP A 76 3.67 11.73 0.22
N THR A 77 2.73 12.22 -0.58
CA THR A 77 1.33 11.75 -0.62
C THR A 77 1.22 10.23 -0.78
N PHE A 78 2.07 9.62 -1.60
CA PHE A 78 2.06 8.17 -1.79
C PHE A 78 2.49 7.42 -0.51
N ILE A 79 3.58 7.84 0.13
CA ILE A 79 4.07 7.25 1.38
C ILE A 79 3.03 7.43 2.49
N ARG A 80 2.51 8.66 2.66
CA ARG A 80 1.44 8.96 3.62
C ARG A 80 0.18 8.12 3.41
N SER A 81 -0.13 7.72 2.18
CA SER A 81 -1.30 6.89 1.91
C SER A 81 -1.20 5.50 2.55
N LEU A 82 0.01 4.97 2.76
CA LEU A 82 0.22 3.68 3.41
C LEU A 82 -0.07 3.75 4.92
N HIS A 83 0.08 4.92 5.56
CA HIS A 83 -0.28 5.12 6.97
C HIS A 83 -1.78 4.93 7.24
N TRP A 84 -2.63 5.07 6.20
CA TRP A 84 -4.06 4.81 6.33
C TRP A 84 -4.36 3.38 6.78
N LEU A 85 -3.52 2.40 6.43
CA LEU A 85 -3.74 1.00 6.80
C LEU A 85 -3.77 0.80 8.32
N SER A 86 -2.85 1.41 9.06
CA SER A 86 -2.82 1.36 10.52
C SER A 86 -3.99 2.11 11.16
N VAL A 87 -4.38 3.26 10.57
CA VAL A 87 -5.55 4.03 11.04
C VAL A 87 -6.83 3.24 10.83
N ALA A 88 -7.00 2.63 9.64
CA ALA A 88 -8.17 1.84 9.30
C ALA A 88 -8.29 0.60 10.19
N GLU A 89 -7.18 -0.06 10.51
CA GLU A 89 -7.14 -1.19 11.45
C GLU A 89 -7.64 -0.79 12.85
N ALA A 90 -7.14 0.33 13.39
CA ALA A 90 -7.57 0.83 14.70
C ALA A 90 -9.04 1.25 14.70
N LEU A 91 -9.51 1.92 13.64
CA LEU A 91 -10.88 2.44 13.53
C LEU A 91 -11.92 1.31 13.43
N HIS A 92 -11.61 0.26 12.65
CA HIS A 92 -12.56 -0.82 12.37
C HIS A 92 -12.38 -2.03 13.31
N LYS A 93 -11.55 -1.90 14.35
CA LYS A 93 -11.40 -2.95 15.36
C LYS A 93 -12.76 -3.20 16.03
N PRO A 94 -13.24 -4.47 16.09
CA PRO A 94 -14.51 -4.78 16.75
C PRO A 94 -14.49 -4.35 18.22
N VAL A 95 -15.60 -3.79 18.69
CA VAL A 95 -15.79 -3.41 20.09
C VAL A 95 -16.02 -4.67 20.92
N THR A 96 -15.24 -4.84 22.00
CA THR A 96 -15.42 -5.97 22.92
C THR A 96 -16.35 -5.62 24.08
N MET A 97 -16.84 -6.63 24.80
CA MET A 97 -17.70 -6.41 25.97
C MET A 97 -16.95 -5.71 27.11
N GLU A 98 -15.63 -5.93 27.19
CA GLU A 98 -14.74 -5.25 28.13
C GLU A 98 -14.59 -3.77 27.79
N ASP A 99 -14.51 -3.40 26.51
CA ASP A 99 -14.48 -2.00 26.06
C ASP A 99 -15.77 -1.27 26.47
N LEU A 100 -16.93 -1.94 26.35
CA LEU A 100 -18.22 -1.40 26.79
C LEU A 100 -18.27 -1.23 28.31
N ALA A 101 -17.79 -2.21 29.07
CA ALA A 101 -17.77 -2.16 30.54
C ALA A 101 -16.78 -1.12 31.10
N SER A 102 -15.75 -0.75 30.33
CA SER A 102 -14.73 0.23 30.71
C SER A 102 -15.16 1.69 30.47
N THR A 103 -16.25 1.93 29.72
CA THR A 103 -16.76 3.30 29.53
C THR A 103 -17.38 3.83 30.83
N PRO A 104 -16.83 4.89 31.45
CA PRO A 104 -17.44 5.48 32.63
C PRO A 104 -18.79 6.07 32.26
N ILE A 105 -19.84 5.59 32.91
CA ILE A 105 -21.19 6.16 32.81
C ILE A 105 -21.08 7.64 33.24
N PRO A 106 -21.51 8.61 32.42
CA PRO A 106 -21.53 10.01 32.82
C PRO A 106 -22.37 10.15 34.09
N LYS A 107 -21.78 10.66 35.16
CA LYS A 107 -22.55 11.03 36.35
C LYS A 107 -23.35 12.28 36.02
N GLU A 108 -24.69 12.19 36.13
CA GLU A 108 -25.62 13.32 36.09
C GLU A 108 -25.30 14.38 37.15
#